data_AF-A0A5C8QG53-F1
#
_entry.id   AF-A0A5C8QG53-F1
#
_cell.length_a   1.000
_cell.length_b   1.000
_cell.length_c   1.000
_cell.angle_alpha   90.00
_cell.angle_beta   90.00
_cell.angle_gamma   90.00
#
_symmetry.space_group_name_H-M   'P 1'
#
loop_
_entity.id
_entity.type
_entity.pdbx_description
1 polymer ?
#
loop_
_entity_poly.entity_id
_entity_poly.type
_entity_poly.pdbx_seq_one_letter_code
_entity_poly.pdbx_strand_id
1 'polypeptide(L)'
;MRRSREIQGDIIAGAKKDHVQLLLLKFEDDSLARTWLRRLRPRIATTRQVASFNAEFSRARKQSGGDDPKALNAVWRVVSFTYPGLRLLAGRDPFPSVPPGSTQEAFKQGAAARADLLGDTGQCAPEHWLFGNGTGQPIHAVLTVAADRPQDLRVALTEEREEAARHKVVIVFEQDGATLEGSRRGKEHFGFKDGISEPAVQGFDQPDPDRPEHKKGSPGTRIIPAGEFVVGHERDGGRPNDLPGWATNGSFQVLRRLAQDVPGWWAQVAARLKELKEQGKVPPEATTEWLAARLVGRWRSGTPVAKCPHADSPSDAEAWSDNDISYRDDLEGEITPLFSHLRKSSPRDGLLLKSSDEQTVPEKGALDGRRIMRRGIPYGRPFDPAGSAGNGPDAPRGLVFVCYQSDLVRQFEFIQKDWIEEPNFPARDQPPGRDPLVGTATDVSFKGCKVHFEQFVRTEGAVYAFAPSLTTIELLTDGKLDGGGGPDGDRILEAPFTLRPADGPVGTAKARLVMREVGNLVVLDERDEQRWESGTAGTGGVRAVFQEDGDLVVLGADDRPVWKSRTTGNPHAKLIVLMDGNVVIRAAGGTVVWQTDTAH
;
A
#
# COMPACT_ATOMS: atom_id res chain seq x y z
N MET A 1 -4.78 9.50 -11.15
CA MET A 1 -5.21 8.36 -10.31
C MET A 1 -6.58 8.48 -9.65
N ARG A 2 -7.01 9.66 -9.17
CA ARG A 2 -8.28 9.84 -8.42
C ARG A 2 -9.56 9.32 -9.10
N ARG A 3 -9.59 9.20 -10.43
CA ARG A 3 -10.72 8.68 -11.22
C ARG A 3 -10.58 7.19 -11.59
N SER A 4 -9.59 6.49 -11.04
CA SER A 4 -9.30 5.09 -11.40
C SER A 4 -10.48 4.17 -11.08
N ARG A 5 -10.85 3.36 -12.08
CA ARG A 5 -11.80 2.24 -11.95
C ARG A 5 -11.10 0.90 -11.77
N GLU A 6 -9.76 0.89 -11.88
CA GLU A 6 -8.93 -0.32 -11.80
C GLU A 6 -8.40 -0.60 -10.39
N ILE A 7 -8.11 0.46 -9.62
CA ILE A 7 -7.47 0.34 -8.30
C ILE A 7 -8.54 0.22 -7.23
N GLN A 8 -8.46 -0.79 -6.37
CA GLN A 8 -9.37 -0.96 -5.24
C GLN A 8 -9.31 0.23 -4.26
N GLY A 9 -10.44 0.61 -3.71
CA GLY A 9 -10.62 1.94 -3.09
C GLY A 9 -9.87 2.18 -1.79
N ASP A 10 -9.54 1.13 -1.05
CA ASP A 10 -8.86 1.27 0.23
C ASP A 10 -7.35 1.55 0.10
N ILE A 11 -6.75 1.22 -1.06
CA ILE A 11 -5.31 1.37 -1.33
C ILE A 11 -4.91 2.85 -1.23
N ILE A 12 -5.43 3.70 -2.13
CA ILE A 12 -5.05 5.13 -2.16
C ILE A 12 -6.07 6.03 -1.46
N ALA A 13 -7.37 5.86 -1.76
CA ALA A 13 -8.39 6.79 -1.25
C ALA A 13 -8.72 6.54 0.23
N GLY A 14 -8.65 5.28 0.67
CA GLY A 14 -8.98 4.82 2.02
C GLY A 14 -10.49 4.79 2.26
N ALA A 15 -10.99 3.66 2.75
CA ALA A 15 -12.41 3.46 3.05
C ALA A 15 -12.92 4.46 4.09
N LYS A 16 -12.09 4.77 5.11
CA LYS A 16 -12.35 5.74 6.19
C LYS A 16 -13.71 5.53 6.87
N LYS A 17 -13.94 4.31 7.35
CA LYS A 17 -15.18 3.89 7.99
C LYS A 17 -14.97 3.55 9.45
N ASP A 18 -16.01 3.76 10.25
CA ASP A 18 -15.97 3.54 11.69
C ASP A 18 -16.09 2.07 12.09
N HIS A 19 -16.59 1.22 11.20
CA HIS A 19 -16.72 -0.22 11.45
C HIS A 19 -16.14 -1.01 10.29
N VAL A 20 -15.27 -1.98 10.61
CA VAL A 20 -14.59 -2.83 9.64
C VAL A 20 -14.65 -4.27 10.14
N GLN A 21 -14.85 -5.20 9.22
CA GLN A 21 -14.70 -6.62 9.47
C GLN A 21 -13.80 -7.21 8.37
N LEU A 22 -12.79 -7.98 8.77
CA LEU A 22 -11.96 -8.74 7.87
C LEU A 22 -12.35 -10.21 7.98
N LEU A 23 -12.74 -10.81 6.86
CA LEU A 23 -12.97 -12.24 6.74
C LEU A 23 -11.73 -12.86 6.12
N LEU A 24 -11.07 -13.75 6.87
CA LEU A 24 -9.91 -14.50 6.40
C LEU A 24 -10.41 -15.83 5.84
N LEU A 25 -10.23 -16.01 4.53
CA LEU A 25 -10.94 -17.02 3.76
C LEU A 25 -9.99 -18.11 3.27
N LYS A 26 -10.46 -19.36 3.29
CA LYS A 26 -9.86 -20.51 2.65
C LYS A 26 -10.77 -20.99 1.51
N PHE A 27 -10.13 -21.41 0.43
CA PHE A 27 -10.80 -22.00 -0.73
C PHE A 27 -10.59 -23.51 -0.70
N GLU A 28 -11.69 -24.28 -0.74
CA GLU A 28 -11.65 -25.74 -0.84
C GLU A 28 -11.61 -26.24 -2.29
N ASP A 29 -12.11 -25.43 -3.23
CA ASP A 29 -12.24 -25.75 -4.65
C ASP A 29 -11.99 -24.49 -5.49
N ASP A 30 -11.19 -24.61 -6.56
CA ASP A 30 -10.79 -23.47 -7.38
C ASP A 30 -11.93 -22.95 -8.27
N SER A 31 -12.73 -23.83 -8.85
CA SER A 31 -13.89 -23.48 -9.68
C SER A 31 -14.96 -22.74 -8.87
N LEU A 32 -15.26 -23.22 -7.66
CA LEU A 32 -16.21 -22.55 -6.76
C LEU A 32 -15.65 -21.23 -6.22
N ALA A 33 -14.37 -21.16 -5.88
CA ALA A 33 -13.73 -19.92 -5.46
C ALA A 33 -13.73 -18.85 -6.57
N ARG A 34 -13.48 -19.24 -7.82
CA ARG A 34 -13.61 -18.37 -9.00
C ARG A 34 -15.04 -17.87 -9.19
N THR A 35 -16.03 -18.74 -8.96
CA THR A 35 -17.45 -18.37 -9.03
C THR A 35 -17.81 -17.37 -7.93
N TRP A 36 -17.38 -17.61 -6.69
CA TRP A 36 -17.51 -16.65 -5.59
C TRP A 36 -16.88 -15.29 -5.94
N LEU A 37 -15.66 -15.29 -6.50
CA LEU A 37 -14.97 -14.06 -6.87
C LEU A 37 -15.72 -13.29 -7.96
N ARG A 38 -16.29 -13.99 -8.95
CA ARG A 38 -17.15 -13.41 -9.99
C ARG A 38 -18.39 -12.74 -9.40
N ARG A 39 -18.96 -13.30 -8.34
CA ARG A 39 -20.11 -12.74 -7.60
C ARG A 39 -19.72 -11.55 -6.72
N LEU A 40 -18.51 -11.57 -6.17
CA LEU A 40 -17.98 -10.47 -5.36
C LEU A 40 -17.60 -9.25 -6.21
N ARG A 41 -17.00 -9.46 -7.40
CA ARG A 41 -16.40 -8.40 -8.22
C ARG A 41 -17.24 -7.14 -8.40
N PRO A 42 -18.55 -7.20 -8.74
CA PRO A 42 -19.36 -5.99 -8.94
C PRO A 42 -19.54 -5.14 -7.67
N ARG A 43 -19.30 -5.73 -6.48
CA ARG A 43 -19.46 -5.09 -5.17
C ARG A 43 -18.14 -4.54 -4.62
N ILE A 44 -17.01 -4.78 -5.29
CA ILE A 44 -15.69 -4.27 -4.89
C ILE A 44 -15.62 -2.76 -5.15
N ALA A 45 -15.22 -2.00 -4.14
CA ALA A 45 -15.12 -0.56 -4.22
C ALA A 45 -13.86 -0.14 -4.99
N THR A 46 -14.01 0.81 -5.92
CA THR A 46 -12.89 1.41 -6.68
C THR A 46 -12.42 2.70 -6.04
N THR A 47 -11.18 3.10 -6.34
CA THR A 47 -10.61 4.40 -5.94
C THR A 47 -11.50 5.57 -6.35
N ARG A 48 -12.10 5.52 -7.55
CA ARG A 48 -13.06 6.54 -8.00
C ARG A 48 -14.26 6.66 -7.06
N GLN A 49 -14.90 5.55 -6.71
CA GLN A 49 -16.09 5.56 -5.85
C GLN A 49 -15.77 6.10 -4.46
N VAL A 50 -14.71 5.57 -3.85
CA VAL A 50 -14.29 5.95 -2.50
C VAL A 50 -13.82 7.41 -2.46
N ALA A 51 -13.03 7.86 -3.43
CA ALA A 51 -12.56 9.24 -3.49
C ALA A 51 -13.70 10.25 -3.72
N SER A 52 -14.69 9.92 -4.56
CA SER A 52 -15.88 10.73 -4.76
C SER A 52 -16.69 10.86 -3.47
N PHE A 53 -16.97 9.74 -2.80
CA PHE A 53 -17.68 9.73 -1.52
C PHE A 53 -16.93 10.54 -0.45
N ASN A 54 -15.62 10.32 -0.28
CA ASN A 54 -14.82 11.02 0.71
C ASN A 54 -14.81 12.54 0.48
N ALA A 55 -14.80 12.99 -0.78
CA ALA A 55 -14.87 14.40 -1.11
C ALA A 55 -16.24 15.02 -0.80
N GLU A 56 -17.32 14.28 -0.98
CA GLU A 56 -18.67 14.71 -0.62
C GLU A 56 -18.86 14.75 0.90
N PHE A 57 -18.46 13.69 1.60
CA PHE A 57 -18.50 13.60 3.06
C PHE A 57 -17.70 14.75 3.71
N SER A 58 -16.47 15.00 3.24
CA SER A 58 -15.65 16.09 3.75
C SER A 58 -16.27 17.47 3.52
N ARG A 59 -16.94 17.67 2.37
CA ARG A 59 -17.64 18.93 2.07
C ARG A 59 -18.84 19.13 2.98
N ALA A 60 -19.67 18.10 3.16
CA ALA A 60 -20.83 18.14 4.05
C ALA A 60 -20.41 18.39 5.51
N ARG A 61 -19.36 17.72 5.97
CA ARG A 61 -18.79 17.92 7.32
C ARG A 61 -18.25 19.34 7.54
N LYS A 62 -17.63 19.95 6.52
CA LYS A 62 -17.20 21.36 6.59
C LYS A 62 -18.40 22.32 6.69
N GLN A 63 -19.47 22.03 5.95
CA GLN A 63 -20.69 22.85 5.97
C GLN A 63 -21.46 22.75 7.29
N SER A 64 -21.38 21.62 7.99
CA SER A 64 -22.00 21.40 9.31
C SER A 64 -21.13 21.86 10.48
N GLY A 65 -19.99 22.52 10.25
CA GLY A 65 -19.11 22.98 11.33
C GLY A 65 -18.35 21.85 12.05
N GLY A 66 -18.21 20.68 11.42
CA GLY A 66 -17.42 19.56 11.95
C GLY A 66 -18.20 18.29 12.27
N ASP A 67 -19.54 18.34 12.24
CA ASP A 67 -20.40 17.18 12.48
C ASP A 67 -20.43 16.22 11.30
N ASP A 68 -20.37 14.92 11.58
CA ASP A 68 -20.44 13.90 10.53
C ASP A 68 -21.83 13.89 9.87
N PRO A 69 -21.91 13.88 8.52
CA PRO A 69 -23.17 13.88 7.79
C PRO A 69 -23.94 12.57 7.98
N LYS A 70 -25.05 12.61 8.72
CA LYS A 70 -25.86 11.42 9.07
C LYS A 70 -26.47 10.68 7.87
N ALA A 71 -26.69 11.39 6.74
CA ALA A 71 -27.33 10.86 5.54
C ALA A 71 -26.34 10.33 4.48
N LEU A 72 -25.03 10.49 4.70
CA LEU A 72 -24.00 9.99 3.80
C LEU A 72 -23.36 8.74 4.42
N ASN A 73 -23.78 7.58 3.93
CA ASN A 73 -23.38 6.27 4.45
C ASN A 73 -22.98 5.39 3.27
N ALA A 74 -21.96 4.57 3.44
CA ALA A 74 -21.51 3.61 2.44
C ALA A 74 -21.00 2.32 3.07
N VAL A 75 -21.11 1.25 2.29
CA VAL A 75 -20.45 -0.03 2.55
C VAL A 75 -19.42 -0.26 1.45
N TRP A 76 -18.16 -0.44 1.83
CA TRP A 76 -17.07 -0.74 0.93
C TRP A 76 -16.57 -2.17 1.12
N ARG A 77 -16.20 -2.80 0.01
CA ARG A 77 -15.58 -4.12 -0.02
C ARG A 77 -14.27 -4.05 -0.78
N VAL A 78 -13.23 -4.65 -0.23
CA VAL A 78 -11.91 -4.80 -0.84
C VAL A 78 -11.45 -6.22 -0.60
N VAL A 79 -10.84 -6.85 -1.61
CA VAL A 79 -10.33 -8.21 -1.52
C VAL A 79 -8.87 -8.27 -1.88
N SER A 80 -8.11 -9.02 -1.10
CA SER A 80 -6.72 -9.35 -1.37
C SER A 80 -6.52 -10.85 -1.28
N PHE A 81 -5.46 -11.34 -1.92
CA PHE A 81 -5.15 -12.76 -2.01
C PHE A 81 -3.72 -13.01 -1.55
N THR A 82 -3.53 -14.03 -0.72
CA THR A 82 -2.19 -14.52 -0.37
C THR A 82 -1.60 -15.25 -1.57
N TYR A 83 -0.29 -15.53 -1.55
CA TYR A 83 0.34 -16.36 -2.59
C TYR A 83 -0.39 -17.70 -2.84
N PRO A 84 -0.70 -18.54 -1.82
CA PRO A 84 -1.43 -19.78 -2.07
C PRO A 84 -2.83 -19.55 -2.65
N GLY A 85 -3.52 -18.47 -2.25
CA GLY A 85 -4.83 -18.12 -2.82
C GLY A 85 -4.76 -17.71 -4.28
N LEU A 86 -3.79 -16.87 -4.66
CA LEU A 86 -3.56 -16.50 -6.06
C LEU A 86 -3.20 -17.72 -6.91
N ARG A 87 -2.30 -18.58 -6.42
CA ARG A 87 -1.89 -19.81 -7.12
C ARG A 87 -3.07 -20.73 -7.38
N LEU A 88 -3.97 -20.89 -6.39
CA LEU A 88 -5.17 -21.70 -6.52
C LEU A 88 -6.14 -21.11 -7.55
N LEU A 89 -6.45 -19.81 -7.45
CA LEU A 89 -7.35 -19.15 -8.39
C LEU A 89 -6.79 -19.15 -9.81
N ALA A 90 -5.49 -18.96 -9.98
CA ALA A 90 -4.83 -18.95 -11.30
C ALA A 90 -4.60 -20.34 -11.90
N GLY A 91 -4.66 -21.40 -11.09
CA GLY A 91 -4.32 -22.76 -11.52
C GLY A 91 -2.83 -22.96 -11.87
N ARG A 92 -1.97 -21.97 -11.59
CA ARG A 92 -0.53 -21.98 -11.90
C ARG A 92 0.24 -21.05 -10.97
N ASP A 93 1.57 -21.11 -11.01
CA ASP A 93 2.42 -20.21 -10.24
C ASP A 93 2.32 -18.77 -10.80
N PRO A 94 1.82 -17.79 -10.03
CA PRO A 94 1.73 -16.39 -10.49
C PRO A 94 3.09 -15.69 -10.60
N PHE A 95 4.15 -16.28 -10.01
CA PHE A 95 5.51 -15.76 -10.03
C PHE A 95 6.49 -16.88 -10.42
N PRO A 96 6.64 -17.18 -11.73
CA PRO A 96 7.52 -18.24 -12.21
C PRO A 96 9.01 -17.91 -12.04
N SER A 97 9.36 -16.62 -12.06
CA SER A 97 10.70 -16.13 -11.71
C SER A 97 10.62 -15.30 -10.42
N VAL A 98 11.49 -15.62 -9.47
CA VAL A 98 11.54 -14.99 -8.15
C VAL A 98 13.00 -14.65 -7.83
N PRO A 99 13.40 -13.39 -8.02
CA PRO A 99 14.75 -12.96 -7.63
C PRO A 99 14.93 -13.06 -6.11
N PRO A 100 16.08 -13.55 -5.59
CA PRO A 100 16.36 -13.56 -4.16
C PRO A 100 16.30 -12.16 -3.55
N GLY A 101 15.75 -12.04 -2.35
CA GLY A 101 15.57 -10.77 -1.64
C GLY A 101 14.50 -9.84 -2.22
N SER A 102 13.71 -10.30 -3.19
CA SER A 102 12.67 -9.49 -3.84
C SER A 102 11.34 -9.49 -3.09
N THR A 103 10.46 -8.54 -3.43
CA THR A 103 9.07 -8.54 -2.94
C THR A 103 8.30 -9.79 -3.38
N GLN A 104 8.61 -10.39 -4.54
CA GLN A 104 8.02 -11.65 -4.98
C GLN A 104 8.39 -12.79 -4.04
N GLU A 105 9.66 -12.83 -3.61
CA GLU A 105 10.15 -13.85 -2.66
C GLU A 105 9.45 -13.71 -1.31
N ALA A 106 9.45 -12.51 -0.73
CA ALA A 106 8.78 -12.25 0.55
C ALA A 106 7.29 -12.58 0.50
N PHE A 107 6.59 -12.20 -0.57
CA PHE A 107 5.18 -12.51 -0.77
C PHE A 107 4.93 -14.02 -0.91
N LYS A 108 5.78 -14.74 -1.64
CA LYS A 108 5.68 -16.20 -1.85
C LYS A 108 5.96 -16.99 -0.57
N GLN A 109 6.90 -16.53 0.25
CA GLN A 109 7.20 -17.09 1.57
C GLN A 109 6.06 -16.85 2.56
N GLY A 110 5.45 -15.65 2.54
CA GLY A 110 4.36 -15.27 3.44
C GLY A 110 4.85 -14.89 4.84
N ALA A 111 3.99 -14.22 5.61
CA ALA A 111 4.37 -13.55 6.85
C ALA A 111 4.99 -14.47 7.93
N ALA A 112 4.50 -15.70 8.10
CA ALA A 112 5.05 -16.64 9.09
C ALA A 112 6.52 -16.99 8.84
N ALA A 113 6.89 -17.24 7.58
CA ALA A 113 8.28 -17.53 7.21
C ALA A 113 9.19 -16.29 7.33
N ARG A 114 8.61 -15.09 7.39
CA ARG A 114 9.31 -13.81 7.56
C ARG A 114 9.34 -13.35 9.02
N ALA A 115 8.64 -14.02 9.94
CA ALA A 115 8.39 -13.55 11.31
C ALA A 115 9.68 -13.22 12.09
N ASP A 116 10.65 -14.12 12.08
CA ASP A 116 11.94 -13.92 12.77
C ASP A 116 12.66 -12.64 12.30
N LEU A 117 12.58 -12.32 11.00
CA LEU A 117 13.19 -11.11 10.43
C LEU A 117 12.51 -9.82 10.94
N LEU A 118 11.25 -9.92 11.37
CA LEU A 118 10.41 -8.81 11.81
C LEU A 118 10.36 -8.64 13.33
N GLY A 119 11.13 -9.45 14.07
CA GLY A 119 11.13 -9.47 15.53
C GLY A 119 10.00 -10.29 16.16
N ASP A 120 9.20 -11.01 15.34
CA ASP A 120 8.10 -11.85 15.82
C ASP A 120 8.64 -13.17 16.38
N THR A 121 9.17 -13.11 17.59
CA THR A 121 9.77 -14.22 18.34
C THR A 121 9.11 -14.37 19.71
N GLY A 122 9.38 -15.47 20.42
CA GLY A 122 8.79 -15.72 21.74
C GLY A 122 7.26 -15.70 21.68
N GLN A 123 6.60 -14.89 22.50
CA GLN A 123 5.13 -14.77 22.51
C GLN A 123 4.53 -14.18 21.22
N CYS A 124 5.35 -13.55 20.38
CA CYS A 124 4.95 -13.02 19.08
C CYS A 124 5.22 -14.00 17.94
N ALA A 125 5.79 -15.18 18.21
CA ALA A 125 6.18 -16.13 17.18
C ALA A 125 4.95 -16.78 16.49
N PRO A 126 5.09 -17.22 15.22
CA PRO A 126 3.97 -17.77 14.44
C PRO A 126 3.18 -18.88 15.11
N GLU A 127 3.81 -19.72 15.94
CA GLU A 127 3.16 -20.78 16.71
C GLU A 127 2.07 -20.29 17.67
N HIS A 128 2.11 -19.02 18.07
CA HIS A 128 1.11 -18.39 18.94
C HIS A 128 0.07 -17.56 18.17
N TRP A 129 0.21 -17.46 16.84
CA TRP A 129 -0.72 -16.68 16.03
C TRP A 129 -2.07 -17.39 15.88
N LEU A 130 -3.15 -16.61 16.02
CA LEU A 130 -4.53 -17.00 15.81
C LEU A 130 -4.82 -17.35 14.34
N PHE A 131 -4.07 -16.74 13.41
CA PHE A 131 -4.20 -16.96 11.97
C PHE A 131 -2.88 -16.68 11.27
N GLY A 132 -2.68 -17.27 10.09
CA GLY A 132 -1.49 -17.00 9.26
C GLY A 132 -0.19 -17.62 9.78
N ASN A 133 -0.28 -18.55 10.74
CA ASN A 133 0.85 -19.23 11.40
C ASN A 133 1.66 -20.21 10.50
N GLY A 134 1.26 -20.43 9.25
CA GLY A 134 1.97 -21.31 8.30
C GLY A 134 1.78 -22.81 8.53
N THR A 135 1.28 -23.25 9.69
CA THR A 135 1.08 -24.67 10.05
C THR A 135 -0.38 -25.08 10.20
N GLY A 136 -1.29 -24.11 10.38
CA GLY A 136 -2.72 -24.30 10.49
C GLY A 136 -3.46 -24.24 9.14
N GLN A 137 -4.73 -23.80 9.18
CA GLN A 137 -5.49 -23.63 7.95
C GLN A 137 -4.91 -22.48 7.10
N PRO A 138 -4.64 -22.71 5.80
CA PRO A 138 -4.11 -21.68 4.93
C PRO A 138 -5.15 -20.59 4.72
N ILE A 139 -4.70 -19.34 4.75
CA ILE A 139 -5.51 -18.19 4.34
C ILE A 139 -5.22 -17.97 2.86
N HIS A 140 -6.26 -17.98 2.04
CA HIS A 140 -6.18 -17.72 0.61
C HIS A 140 -6.59 -16.29 0.25
N ALA A 141 -7.53 -15.70 0.98
CA ALA A 141 -7.96 -14.33 0.75
C ALA A 141 -8.31 -13.59 2.04
N VAL A 142 -8.23 -12.27 1.98
CA VAL A 142 -8.77 -11.37 3.00
C VAL A 142 -9.83 -10.49 2.35
N LEU A 143 -11.07 -10.63 2.79
CA LEU A 143 -12.18 -9.76 2.39
C LEU A 143 -12.43 -8.74 3.49
N THR A 144 -12.12 -7.47 3.22
CA THR A 144 -12.41 -6.34 4.10
C THR A 144 -13.77 -5.77 3.74
N VAL A 145 -14.69 -5.74 4.71
CA VAL A 145 -15.99 -5.06 4.60
C VAL A 145 -16.01 -3.91 5.59
N ALA A 146 -16.22 -2.69 5.10
CA ALA A 146 -16.14 -1.46 5.89
C ALA A 146 -17.43 -0.64 5.74
N ALA A 147 -18.00 -0.16 6.84
CA ALA A 147 -19.24 0.61 6.80
C ALA A 147 -19.29 1.73 7.85
N ASP A 148 -20.04 2.80 7.55
CA ASP A 148 -20.26 3.90 8.51
C ASP A 148 -21.19 3.48 9.67
N ARG A 149 -22.10 2.53 9.44
CA ARG A 149 -23.08 2.08 10.44
C ARG A 149 -22.93 0.60 10.77
N PRO A 150 -23.04 0.21 12.06
CA PRO A 150 -22.99 -1.20 12.45
C PRO A 150 -24.06 -2.06 11.78
N GLN A 151 -25.27 -1.51 11.55
CA GLN A 151 -26.36 -2.24 10.92
C GLN A 151 -26.07 -2.53 9.44
N ASP A 152 -25.49 -1.57 8.71
CA ASP A 152 -25.12 -1.76 7.30
C ASP A 152 -24.00 -2.79 7.17
N LEU A 153 -23.02 -2.76 8.09
CA LEU A 153 -21.98 -3.78 8.17
C LEU A 153 -22.57 -5.17 8.41
N ARG A 154 -23.49 -5.32 9.37
CA ARG A 154 -24.16 -6.61 9.65
C ARG A 154 -24.88 -7.17 8.42
N VAL A 155 -25.64 -6.34 7.71
CA VAL A 155 -26.37 -6.76 6.50
C VAL A 155 -25.39 -7.22 5.42
N ALA A 156 -24.35 -6.43 5.17
CA ALA A 156 -23.33 -6.79 4.20
C ALA A 156 -22.58 -8.08 4.57
N LEU A 157 -22.26 -8.28 5.85
CA LEU A 157 -21.59 -9.50 6.32
C LEU A 157 -22.48 -10.74 6.22
N THR A 158 -23.78 -10.63 6.49
CA THR A 158 -24.71 -11.74 6.23
C THR A 158 -24.68 -12.13 4.76
N GLU A 159 -24.72 -11.16 3.85
CA GLU A 159 -24.63 -11.41 2.40
C GLU A 159 -23.31 -12.10 2.03
N GLU A 160 -22.17 -11.63 2.54
CA GLU A 160 -20.86 -12.26 2.24
C GLU A 160 -20.70 -13.65 2.85
N ARG A 161 -21.21 -13.89 4.06
CA ARG A 161 -21.19 -15.21 4.69
C ARG A 161 -22.05 -16.22 3.92
N GLU A 162 -23.22 -15.79 3.45
CA GLU A 162 -24.07 -16.63 2.60
C GLU A 162 -23.41 -16.97 1.27
N GLU A 163 -22.82 -15.97 0.58
CA GLU A 163 -22.10 -16.21 -0.67
C GLU A 163 -20.88 -17.12 -0.45
N ALA A 164 -20.13 -16.94 0.64
CA ALA A 164 -19.01 -17.82 0.98
C ALA A 164 -19.47 -19.26 1.21
N ALA A 165 -20.52 -19.47 2.02
CA ALA A 165 -21.07 -20.79 2.30
C ALA A 165 -21.59 -21.49 1.03
N ARG A 166 -22.32 -20.79 0.16
CA ARG A 166 -22.84 -21.33 -1.11
C ARG A 166 -21.73 -21.85 -2.04
N HIS A 167 -20.55 -21.23 -1.98
CA HIS A 167 -19.42 -21.55 -2.85
C HIS A 167 -18.29 -22.28 -2.11
N LYS A 168 -18.56 -22.86 -0.93
CA LYS A 168 -17.56 -23.62 -0.13
C LYS A 168 -16.27 -22.82 0.13
N VAL A 169 -16.40 -21.50 0.27
CA VAL A 169 -15.34 -20.64 0.78
C VAL A 169 -15.47 -20.62 2.30
N VAL A 170 -14.46 -21.18 2.97
CA VAL A 170 -14.45 -21.33 4.43
C VAL A 170 -13.92 -20.06 5.07
N ILE A 171 -14.63 -19.54 6.07
CA ILE A 171 -14.14 -18.45 6.91
C ILE A 171 -13.28 -19.07 8.01
N VAL A 172 -11.96 -18.87 7.93
CA VAL A 172 -10.97 -19.40 8.88
C VAL A 172 -10.93 -18.56 10.14
N PHE A 173 -11.00 -17.23 9.97
CA PHE A 173 -10.96 -16.27 11.07
C PHE A 173 -11.74 -15.02 10.70
N GLU A 174 -12.35 -14.39 11.70
CA GLU A 174 -13.04 -13.12 11.56
C GLU A 174 -12.41 -12.10 12.51
N GLN A 175 -11.90 -10.99 11.96
CA GLN A 175 -11.34 -9.90 12.75
C GLN A 175 -12.27 -8.68 12.69
N ASP A 176 -12.86 -8.32 13.82
CA ASP A 176 -13.61 -7.07 13.94
C ASP A 176 -12.68 -5.88 14.17
N GLY A 177 -13.13 -4.70 13.75
CA GLY A 177 -12.44 -3.44 14.00
C GLY A 177 -13.45 -2.32 14.08
N ALA A 178 -13.24 -1.40 15.02
CA ALA A 178 -14.07 -0.23 15.18
C ALA A 178 -13.27 0.97 15.66
N THR A 179 -13.63 2.16 15.18
CA THR A 179 -13.17 3.41 15.78
C THR A 179 -13.62 3.43 17.25
N LEU A 180 -12.71 3.79 18.16
CA LEU A 180 -13.05 3.90 19.58
C LEU A 180 -14.09 5.01 19.82
N GLU A 181 -14.94 4.82 20.82
CA GLU A 181 -16.05 5.73 21.11
C GLU A 181 -15.63 6.93 21.98
N GLY A 182 -16.48 7.97 21.99
CA GLY A 182 -16.34 9.13 22.87
C GLY A 182 -15.03 9.90 22.67
N SER A 183 -14.37 10.27 23.78
CA SER A 183 -13.12 11.03 23.78
C SER A 183 -11.91 10.24 23.24
N ARG A 184 -12.08 8.95 22.94
CA ARG A 184 -11.06 8.09 22.32
C ARG A 184 -11.20 8.00 20.79
N ARG A 185 -12.20 8.65 20.19
CA ARG A 185 -12.38 8.67 18.74
C ARG A 185 -11.12 9.21 18.04
N GLY A 186 -10.63 8.45 17.05
CA GLY A 186 -9.40 8.76 16.32
C GLY A 186 -8.10 8.47 17.08
N LYS A 187 -8.18 7.75 18.22
CA LYS A 187 -7.03 7.30 19.00
C LYS A 187 -6.91 5.78 18.97
N GLU A 188 -5.69 5.28 19.17
CA GLU A 188 -5.43 3.88 19.47
C GLU A 188 -5.56 3.60 21.00
N HIS A 189 -5.36 2.36 21.44
CA HIS A 189 -5.70 1.94 22.80
C HIS A 189 -4.79 2.48 23.90
N PHE A 190 -3.52 2.81 23.61
CA PHE A 190 -2.67 3.55 24.56
C PHE A 190 -3.14 5.00 24.75
N GLY A 191 -3.96 5.51 23.83
CA GLY A 191 -4.66 6.79 23.93
C GLY A 191 -4.03 7.90 23.09
N PHE A 192 -3.19 7.56 22.11
CA PHE A 192 -2.56 8.48 21.17
C PHE A 192 -3.39 8.62 19.90
N LYS A 193 -3.46 9.84 19.37
CA LYS A 193 -4.13 10.10 18.09
C LYS A 193 -3.36 9.44 16.95
N ASP A 194 -4.04 8.61 16.17
CA ASP A 194 -3.45 7.87 15.05
C ASP A 194 -3.96 8.42 13.70
N GLY A 195 -3.31 8.04 12.60
CA GLY A 195 -3.69 8.42 11.25
C GLY A 195 -3.39 9.87 10.87
N ILE A 196 -2.51 10.55 11.62
CA ILE A 196 -2.11 11.94 11.36
C ILE A 196 -1.16 12.02 10.16
N SER A 197 -0.05 11.26 10.21
CA SER A 197 0.99 11.28 9.18
C SER A 197 0.78 10.14 8.18
N GLU A 198 -0.01 10.42 7.15
CA GLU A 198 -0.15 9.59 5.94
C GLU A 198 0.53 10.31 4.76
N PRO A 199 1.27 9.62 3.89
CA PRO A 199 1.80 10.25 2.69
C PRO A 199 0.66 10.66 1.74
N ALA A 200 0.83 11.79 1.06
CA ALA A 200 -0.02 12.16 -0.06
C ALA A 200 0.50 11.51 -1.34
N VAL A 201 -0.35 11.35 -2.36
CA VAL A 201 0.01 10.59 -3.56
C VAL A 201 -0.05 11.45 -4.83
N GLN A 202 1.02 11.40 -5.61
CA GLN A 202 1.15 12.11 -6.88
C GLN A 202 0.04 11.68 -7.86
N GLY A 203 -0.60 12.65 -8.51
CA GLY A 203 -1.73 12.39 -9.41
C GLY A 203 -3.04 11.97 -8.71
N PHE A 204 -3.10 12.02 -7.37
CA PHE A 204 -4.31 11.81 -6.57
C PHE A 204 -4.63 13.00 -5.66
N ASP A 205 -3.64 13.45 -4.87
CA ASP A 205 -3.72 14.61 -4.00
C ASP A 205 -3.31 15.90 -4.73
N GLN A 206 -3.82 17.04 -4.27
CA GLN A 206 -3.52 18.34 -4.84
C GLN A 206 -2.23 18.89 -4.24
N PRO A 207 -1.22 19.24 -5.07
CA PRO A 207 -0.03 19.97 -4.62
C PRO A 207 -0.36 21.33 -4.04
N ASP A 208 0.39 21.71 -3.02
CA ASP A 208 0.42 23.09 -2.53
C ASP A 208 1.07 24.00 -3.58
N PRO A 209 0.46 25.15 -3.93
CA PRO A 209 1.01 26.05 -4.95
C PRO A 209 2.41 26.58 -4.61
N ASP A 210 2.70 26.81 -3.34
CA ASP A 210 3.97 27.40 -2.88
C ASP A 210 5.00 26.30 -2.54
N ARG A 211 4.54 25.10 -2.19
CA ARG A 211 5.38 23.91 -1.93
C ARG A 211 4.89 22.70 -2.73
N PRO A 212 5.21 22.58 -4.04
CA PRO A 212 4.65 21.53 -4.91
C PRO A 212 4.93 20.08 -4.49
N GLU A 213 5.97 19.84 -3.68
CA GLU A 213 6.26 18.53 -3.09
C GLU A 213 5.36 18.18 -1.89
N HIS A 214 4.51 19.11 -1.46
CA HIS A 214 3.63 18.96 -0.30
C HIS A 214 2.16 19.06 -0.72
N LYS A 215 1.29 18.44 0.08
CA LYS A 215 -0.16 18.49 -0.13
C LYS A 215 -0.75 19.82 0.34
N LYS A 216 -1.58 20.42 -0.51
CA LYS A 216 -2.31 21.65 -0.20
C LYS A 216 -3.14 21.51 1.07
N GLY A 217 -2.96 22.45 1.99
CA GLY A 217 -3.72 22.50 3.25
C GLY A 217 -3.42 21.34 4.21
N SER A 218 -2.25 20.71 4.09
CA SER A 218 -1.77 19.65 4.99
C SER A 218 -0.28 19.86 5.27
N PRO A 219 0.08 20.72 6.24
CA PRO A 219 1.47 21.08 6.53
C PRO A 219 2.37 19.85 6.71
N GLY A 220 3.55 19.85 6.09
CA GLY A 220 4.52 18.75 6.16
C GLY A 220 4.11 17.41 5.53
N THR A 221 2.96 17.34 4.87
CA THR A 221 2.52 16.11 4.20
C THR A 221 3.10 16.05 2.80
N ARG A 222 4.18 15.28 2.62
CA ARG A 222 4.84 15.08 1.32
C ARG A 222 3.96 14.33 0.32
N ILE A 223 4.08 14.69 -0.95
CA ILE A 223 3.48 14.01 -2.11
C ILE A 223 4.51 13.02 -2.65
N ILE A 224 4.17 11.74 -2.58
CA ILE A 224 5.02 10.62 -2.97
C ILE A 224 4.55 10.06 -4.32
N PRO A 225 5.46 9.60 -5.19
CA PRO A 225 5.11 8.93 -6.43
C PRO A 225 4.14 7.77 -6.21
N ALA A 226 3.17 7.65 -7.11
CA ALA A 226 2.15 6.61 -7.11
C ALA A 226 2.72 5.18 -7.01
N GLY A 227 3.86 4.97 -7.67
CA GLY A 227 4.55 3.69 -7.77
C GLY A 227 5.06 3.15 -6.45
N GLU A 228 5.14 3.95 -5.39
CA GLU A 228 5.46 3.42 -4.04
C GLU A 228 4.27 2.69 -3.42
N PHE A 229 3.05 2.92 -3.88
CA PHE A 229 1.85 2.29 -3.32
C PHE A 229 1.14 1.37 -4.30
N VAL A 230 1.28 1.64 -5.61
CA VAL A 230 0.58 0.92 -6.67
C VAL A 230 1.56 0.44 -7.73
N VAL A 231 1.56 -0.87 -7.96
CA VAL A 231 2.43 -1.56 -8.92
C VAL A 231 2.20 -1.04 -10.35
N GLY A 232 3.29 -0.91 -11.11
CA GLY A 232 3.27 -0.47 -12.50
C GLY A 232 3.27 1.06 -12.71
N HIS A 233 3.40 1.85 -11.65
CA HIS A 233 3.54 3.32 -11.73
C HIS A 233 4.96 3.77 -11.38
N GLU A 234 5.29 5.00 -11.74
CA GLU A 234 6.61 5.61 -11.47
C GLU A 234 6.89 5.69 -9.96
N ARG A 235 8.14 5.36 -9.60
CA ARG A 235 8.65 5.25 -8.24
C ARG A 235 9.59 6.41 -7.90
N ASP A 236 9.84 6.59 -6.61
CA ASP A 236 10.91 7.46 -6.16
C ASP A 236 12.26 6.89 -6.59
N GLY A 237 13.05 7.68 -7.32
CA GLY A 237 14.27 7.19 -7.98
C GLY A 237 14.07 6.48 -9.32
N GLY A 238 12.85 6.45 -9.87
CA GLY A 238 12.61 6.13 -11.29
C GLY A 238 11.73 4.91 -11.55
N ARG A 239 12.26 3.92 -12.29
CA ARG A 239 11.45 2.93 -13.03
C ARG A 239 10.48 2.14 -12.13
N PRO A 240 9.30 1.75 -12.66
CA PRO A 240 8.38 0.82 -11.98
C PRO A 240 9.09 -0.49 -11.57
N ASN A 241 8.51 -1.20 -10.61
CA ASN A 241 9.00 -2.52 -10.23
C ASN A 241 8.87 -3.54 -11.38
N ASP A 242 9.82 -4.46 -11.45
CA ASP A 242 9.83 -5.56 -12.43
C ASP A 242 8.90 -6.70 -11.98
N LEU A 243 7.61 -6.37 -11.86
CA LEU A 243 6.56 -7.32 -11.53
C LEU A 243 5.79 -7.73 -12.80
N PRO A 244 5.22 -8.95 -12.83
CA PRO A 244 4.39 -9.39 -13.94
C PRO A 244 3.27 -8.38 -14.25
N GLY A 245 2.92 -8.22 -15.53
CA GLY A 245 1.96 -7.19 -15.93
C GLY A 245 0.60 -7.31 -15.25
N TRP A 246 0.17 -8.53 -14.88
CA TRP A 246 -1.06 -8.78 -14.13
C TRP A 246 -1.12 -8.08 -12.77
N ALA A 247 0.03 -7.74 -12.19
CA ALA A 247 0.11 -7.04 -10.90
C ALA A 247 -0.12 -5.53 -11.04
N THR A 248 -0.07 -4.98 -12.25
CA THR A 248 -0.29 -3.54 -12.50
C THR A 248 -1.61 -3.06 -11.89
N ASN A 249 -1.60 -1.87 -11.29
CA ASN A 249 -2.73 -1.28 -10.55
C ASN A 249 -3.15 -2.04 -9.28
N GLY A 250 -2.40 -3.07 -8.87
CA GLY A 250 -2.53 -3.70 -7.57
C GLY A 250 -1.55 -3.15 -6.53
N SER A 251 -1.65 -3.68 -5.32
CA SER A 251 -0.80 -3.30 -4.18
C SER A 251 -0.61 -4.49 -3.25
N PHE A 252 0.58 -4.65 -2.68
CA PHE A 252 0.77 -5.60 -1.59
C PHE A 252 0.11 -5.06 -0.32
N GLN A 253 -0.55 -5.95 0.42
CA GLN A 253 -1.18 -5.68 1.69
C GLN A 253 -0.45 -6.45 2.78
N VAL A 254 -0.12 -5.75 3.87
CA VAL A 254 0.26 -6.38 5.12
C VAL A 254 -0.91 -6.24 6.08
N LEU A 255 -1.31 -7.35 6.69
CA LEU A 255 -2.25 -7.39 7.81
C LEU A 255 -1.50 -7.93 9.02
N ARG A 256 -1.55 -7.22 10.15
CA ARG A 256 -1.10 -7.71 11.45
C ARG A 256 -2.16 -7.45 12.51
N ARG A 257 -2.45 -8.46 13.32
CA ARG A 257 -3.26 -8.29 14.53
C ARG A 257 -2.31 -8.06 15.71
N LEU A 258 -2.28 -6.83 16.20
CA LEU A 258 -1.36 -6.39 17.25
C LEU A 258 -2.14 -6.22 18.55
N ALA A 259 -1.98 -7.14 19.50
CA ALA A 259 -2.55 -7.01 20.84
C ALA A 259 -1.79 -5.97 21.66
N GLN A 260 -2.51 -5.15 22.41
CA GLN A 260 -1.94 -4.05 23.20
C GLN A 260 -2.28 -4.24 24.68
N ASP A 261 -1.24 -4.46 25.50
CA ASP A 261 -1.35 -4.42 26.95
C ASP A 261 -1.23 -2.98 27.47
N VAL A 262 -2.38 -2.29 27.41
CA VAL A 262 -2.54 -0.90 27.85
C VAL A 262 -2.12 -0.67 29.31
N PRO A 263 -2.65 -1.42 30.31
CA PRO A 263 -2.27 -1.18 31.70
C PRO A 263 -0.79 -1.47 31.94
N GLY A 264 -0.24 -2.54 31.35
CA GLY A 264 1.17 -2.90 31.49
C GLY A 264 2.10 -1.81 30.94
N TRP A 265 1.81 -1.29 29.74
CA TRP A 265 2.62 -0.23 29.13
C TRP A 265 2.61 1.04 29.97
N TRP A 266 1.45 1.51 30.42
CA TRP A 266 1.36 2.72 31.26
C TRP A 266 2.04 2.54 32.62
N ALA A 267 1.97 1.34 33.21
CA ALA A 267 2.68 1.02 34.45
C ALA A 267 4.21 1.07 34.24
N GLN A 268 4.71 0.52 33.13
CA GLN A 268 6.13 0.62 32.77
C GLN A 268 6.56 2.09 32.61
N VAL A 269 5.82 2.90 31.86
CA VAL A 269 6.19 4.31 31.66
C VAL A 269 6.26 5.06 32.98
N ALA A 270 5.31 4.82 33.90
CA ALA A 270 5.32 5.43 35.22
C ALA A 270 6.53 4.98 36.07
N ALA A 271 6.88 3.69 36.01
CA ALA A 271 8.05 3.16 36.70
C ALA A 271 9.36 3.76 36.17
N ARG A 272 9.55 3.80 34.84
CA ARG A 272 10.74 4.39 34.21
C ARG A 272 10.87 5.88 34.47
N LEU A 273 9.76 6.62 34.48
CA LEU A 273 9.79 8.04 34.84
C LEU A 273 10.29 8.24 36.27
N LYS A 274 9.84 7.41 37.22
CA LYS A 274 10.29 7.49 38.61
C LYS A 274 11.81 7.27 38.71
N GLU A 275 12.31 6.23 38.07
CA GLU A 275 13.75 5.91 38.02
C GLU A 275 14.57 7.08 37.42
N LEU A 276 14.09 7.64 36.31
CA LEU A 276 14.74 8.78 35.64
C LEU A 276 14.77 10.05 36.51
N LYS A 277 13.71 10.29 37.30
CA LYS A 277 13.65 11.40 38.25
C LYS A 277 14.63 11.21 39.41
N GLU A 278 14.69 10.01 39.98
CA GLU A 278 15.63 9.68 41.05
C GLU A 278 17.10 9.84 40.61
N GLN A 279 17.38 9.59 39.33
CA GLN A 279 18.70 9.80 38.72
C GLN A 279 18.96 11.24 38.25
N GLY A 280 17.98 12.16 38.38
CA GLY A 280 18.11 13.55 37.91
C GLY A 280 18.26 13.68 36.39
N LYS A 281 17.80 12.70 35.61
CA LYS A 281 17.95 12.64 34.14
C LYS A 281 16.84 13.36 33.37
N VAL A 282 15.74 13.66 34.04
CA VAL A 282 14.58 14.35 33.47
C VAL A 282 14.13 15.50 34.38
N PRO A 283 13.38 16.49 33.85
CA PRO A 283 12.89 17.59 34.66
C PRO A 283 11.99 17.13 35.84
N PRO A 284 12.05 17.79 37.01
CA PRO A 284 11.21 17.43 38.17
C PRO A 284 9.72 17.42 37.86
N GLU A 285 9.27 18.30 36.97
CA GLU A 285 7.89 18.46 36.51
C GLU A 285 7.47 17.43 35.44
N ALA A 286 8.40 16.63 34.92
CA ALA A 286 8.09 15.61 33.91
C ALA A 286 6.99 14.67 34.41
N THR A 287 5.97 14.44 33.60
CA THR A 287 4.84 13.56 33.93
C THR A 287 4.93 12.25 33.15
N THR A 288 4.09 11.27 33.50
CA THR A 288 4.00 10.02 32.73
C THR A 288 3.64 10.29 31.28
N GLU A 289 2.76 11.27 31.04
CA GLU A 289 2.40 11.76 29.71
C GLU A 289 3.60 12.36 28.96
N TRP A 290 4.48 13.09 29.65
CA TRP A 290 5.69 13.68 29.06
C TRP A 290 6.67 12.62 28.55
N LEU A 291 6.86 11.53 29.30
CA LEU A 291 7.71 10.42 28.88
C LEU A 291 7.03 9.61 27.78
N ALA A 292 5.75 9.29 27.94
CA ALA A 292 4.96 8.56 26.94
C ALA A 292 4.98 9.28 25.58
N ALA A 293 4.80 10.60 25.57
CA ALA A 293 4.88 11.42 24.35
C ALA A 293 6.25 11.32 23.65
N ARG A 294 7.33 11.13 24.40
CA ARG A 294 8.69 10.92 23.87
C ARG A 294 8.94 9.50 23.38
N LEU A 295 8.27 8.50 23.94
CA LEU A 295 8.31 7.14 23.38
C LEU A 295 7.60 7.10 22.03
N VAL A 296 6.51 7.86 21.87
CA VAL A 296 5.72 7.89 20.62
C VAL A 296 6.26 8.91 19.61
N GLY A 297 6.71 10.08 20.06
CA GLY A 297 7.08 11.25 19.24
C GLY A 297 5.96 12.30 19.09
N ARG A 298 4.78 12.03 19.66
CA ARG A 298 3.62 12.94 19.72
C ARG A 298 2.95 12.80 21.08
N TRP A 299 2.36 13.89 21.57
CA TRP A 299 1.43 13.86 22.69
C TRP A 299 0.15 13.10 22.33
N ARG A 300 -0.63 12.68 23.33
CA ARG A 300 -1.90 11.97 23.11
C ARG A 300 -2.94 12.75 22.33
N SER A 301 -2.89 14.08 22.38
CA SER A 301 -3.70 14.97 21.53
C SER A 301 -3.41 14.82 20.04
N GLY A 302 -2.20 14.35 19.69
CA GLY A 302 -1.62 14.38 18.37
C GLY A 302 -0.54 15.45 18.18
N THR A 303 -0.41 16.42 19.09
CA THR A 303 0.59 17.50 18.97
C THR A 303 2.01 16.95 18.94
N PRO A 304 2.88 17.39 18.01
CA PRO A 304 4.23 16.85 17.90
C PRO A 304 5.18 17.36 18.97
N VAL A 305 5.94 16.45 19.59
CA VAL A 305 6.95 16.78 20.60
C VAL A 305 8.03 17.71 20.02
N ALA A 306 8.38 17.54 18.75
CA ALA A 306 9.32 18.40 18.04
C ALA A 306 8.92 19.89 18.02
N LYS A 307 7.63 20.22 18.12
CA LYS A 307 7.15 21.62 18.15
C LYS A 307 6.70 22.07 19.53
N CYS A 308 6.17 21.16 20.33
CA CYS A 308 5.72 21.44 21.69
C CYS A 308 6.45 20.51 22.68
N PRO A 309 7.75 20.76 22.96
CA PRO A 309 8.57 19.83 23.75
C PRO A 309 8.24 19.81 25.25
N HIS A 310 7.64 20.89 25.77
CA HIS A 310 7.43 21.08 27.20
C HIS A 310 6.02 20.69 27.67
N ALA A 311 4.99 20.92 26.85
CA ALA A 311 3.60 20.68 27.20
C ALA A 311 2.75 20.28 25.99
N ASP A 312 1.68 19.54 26.26
CA ASP A 312 0.64 19.27 25.27
C ASP A 312 -0.22 20.53 25.03
N SER A 313 -0.79 20.64 23.82
CA SER A 313 -1.65 21.75 23.40
C SER A 313 -3.00 21.25 22.89
N PRO A 314 -3.82 20.55 23.71
CA PRO A 314 -5.07 19.95 23.24
C PRO A 314 -6.16 20.97 22.89
N SER A 315 -6.04 22.21 23.38
CA SER A 315 -6.97 23.31 23.09
C SER A 315 -6.72 23.98 21.73
N ASP A 316 -5.56 23.74 21.12
CA ASP A 316 -5.25 24.20 19.78
C ASP A 316 -5.80 23.17 18.77
N ALA A 317 -6.89 23.55 18.11
CA ALA A 317 -7.60 22.70 17.17
C ALA A 317 -6.79 22.35 15.91
N GLU A 318 -5.67 23.05 15.65
CA GLU A 318 -4.81 22.83 14.49
C GLU A 318 -3.48 22.14 14.86
N ALA A 319 -2.98 22.34 16.09
CA ALA A 319 -1.70 21.79 16.56
C ALA A 319 -1.57 20.27 16.39
N TRP A 320 -2.65 19.52 16.60
CA TRP A 320 -2.61 18.06 16.43
C TRP A 320 -2.42 17.64 14.96
N SER A 321 -2.87 18.46 14.02
CA SER A 321 -2.80 18.19 12.57
C SER A 321 -1.51 18.70 11.95
N ASP A 322 -0.73 19.47 12.71
CA ASP A 322 0.58 19.94 12.27
C ASP A 322 1.54 18.75 12.13
N ASN A 323 1.92 18.52 10.88
CA ASN A 323 2.85 17.48 10.49
C ASN A 323 4.10 18.06 9.83
N ASP A 324 4.33 19.38 9.90
CA ASP A 324 5.50 20.07 9.33
C ASP A 324 6.71 19.95 10.26
N ILE A 325 7.21 18.71 10.38
CA ILE A 325 8.31 18.29 11.25
C ILE A 325 9.40 17.74 10.34
N SER A 326 10.65 18.17 10.56
CA SER A 326 11.80 17.72 9.77
C SER A 326 12.82 16.93 10.60
N TYR A 327 12.92 17.18 11.91
CA TYR A 327 13.98 16.71 12.82
C TYR A 327 15.40 17.20 12.47
N ARG A 328 15.57 18.11 11.49
CA ARG A 328 16.90 18.60 11.07
C ARG A 328 17.66 19.34 12.17
N ASP A 329 16.94 20.02 13.05
CA ASP A 329 17.52 20.77 14.16
C ASP A 329 17.65 19.92 15.45
N ASP A 330 17.42 18.61 15.35
CA ASP A 330 17.41 17.67 16.49
C ASP A 330 18.12 16.35 16.14
N LEU A 331 19.27 16.40 15.46
CA LEU A 331 19.96 15.21 14.90
C LEU A 331 20.35 14.15 15.95
N GLU A 332 20.57 14.56 17.20
CA GLU A 332 20.89 13.66 18.32
C GLU A 332 19.67 13.26 19.16
N GLY A 333 18.47 13.74 18.81
CA GLY A 333 17.22 13.37 19.48
C GLY A 333 17.10 13.87 20.90
N GLU A 334 17.60 15.07 21.16
CA GLU A 334 17.49 15.74 22.47
C GLU A 334 16.05 16.16 22.78
N ILE A 335 15.28 16.52 21.75
CA ILE A 335 13.87 16.88 21.87
C ILE A 335 12.97 15.65 21.64
N THR A 336 13.07 15.06 20.45
CA THR A 336 12.36 13.84 20.06
C THR A 336 13.36 12.71 19.97
N PRO A 337 13.42 11.79 20.96
CA PRO A 337 14.41 10.72 20.99
C PRO A 337 14.54 9.94 19.68
N LEU A 338 15.76 9.50 19.37
CA LEU A 338 16.03 8.71 18.17
C LEU A 338 15.29 7.37 18.14
N PHE A 339 14.94 6.83 19.32
CA PHE A 339 14.13 5.63 19.47
C PHE A 339 12.62 5.90 19.49
N SER A 340 12.15 7.16 19.39
CA SER A 340 10.73 7.47 19.35
C SER A 340 10.04 6.76 18.18
N HIS A 341 8.88 6.16 18.41
CA HIS A 341 8.16 5.35 17.41
C HIS A 341 8.01 6.06 16.06
N LEU A 342 7.44 7.27 16.05
CA LEU A 342 7.21 8.02 14.81
C LEU A 342 8.50 8.49 14.13
N ARG A 343 9.60 8.62 14.88
CA ARG A 343 10.92 8.97 14.34
C ARG A 343 11.65 7.76 13.78
N LYS A 344 11.54 6.59 14.43
CA LYS A 344 12.02 5.30 13.89
C LYS A 344 11.29 4.95 12.61
N SER A 345 9.96 5.04 12.59
CA SER A 345 9.15 4.67 11.43
C SER A 345 9.18 5.70 10.29
N SER A 346 9.50 6.96 10.60
CA SER A 346 9.73 8.01 9.60
C SER A 346 10.74 9.04 10.12
N PRO A 347 12.04 8.81 9.84
CA PRO A 347 13.12 9.69 10.30
C PRO A 347 13.14 11.09 9.67
N ARG A 348 12.44 11.25 8.54
CA ARG A 348 12.34 12.50 7.74
C ARG A 348 13.72 13.07 7.37
N ASP A 349 13.79 14.38 7.12
CA ASP A 349 15.02 15.08 6.78
C ASP A 349 16.10 15.05 7.88
N GLY A 350 15.76 14.68 9.12
CA GLY A 350 16.68 14.63 10.26
C GLY A 350 17.40 13.30 10.44
N LEU A 351 17.42 12.45 9.40
CA LEU A 351 18.15 11.19 9.44
C LEU A 351 19.63 11.41 9.12
N LEU A 352 20.45 11.35 10.16
CA LEU A 352 21.89 11.13 10.03
C LEU A 352 22.18 9.64 10.29
N LEU A 353 22.56 8.87 9.25
CA LEU A 353 22.71 7.42 9.35
C LEU A 353 23.79 7.03 10.36
N LYS A 354 24.90 7.78 10.40
CA LYS A 354 25.98 7.65 11.38
C LYS A 354 26.31 9.02 11.96
N SER A 355 26.72 9.08 13.22
CA SER A 355 27.22 10.33 13.84
C SER A 355 28.35 11.01 13.07
N SER A 356 29.13 10.24 12.30
CA SER A 356 30.24 10.73 11.48
C SER A 356 29.82 11.30 10.11
N ASP A 357 28.57 11.13 9.69
CA ASP A 357 28.15 11.57 8.36
C ASP A 357 28.06 13.10 8.30
N GLU A 358 28.45 13.69 7.17
CA GLU A 358 28.43 15.15 6.98
C GLU A 358 27.03 15.67 6.58
N GLN A 359 26.17 14.80 6.05
CA GLN A 359 24.87 15.17 5.49
C GLN A 359 23.80 14.16 5.89
N THR A 360 22.59 14.69 6.13
CA THR A 360 21.41 13.87 6.35
C THR A 360 20.96 13.18 5.06
N VAL A 361 20.26 12.06 5.20
CA VAL A 361 19.64 11.36 4.08
C VAL A 361 18.47 12.20 3.56
N PRO A 362 18.43 12.53 2.25
CA PRO A 362 17.32 13.29 1.68
C PRO A 362 16.03 12.48 1.72
N GLU A 363 14.88 13.15 1.87
CA GLU A 363 13.60 12.46 1.73
C GLU A 363 13.37 11.98 0.29
N LYS A 364 13.44 12.89 -0.68
CA LYS A 364 13.30 12.57 -2.10
C LYS A 364 14.48 11.77 -2.63
N GLY A 365 14.21 10.71 -3.38
CA GLY A 365 15.22 9.80 -3.93
C GLY A 365 15.75 8.77 -2.95
N ALA A 366 15.34 8.79 -1.67
CA ALA A 366 15.78 7.82 -0.67
C ALA A 366 14.68 7.41 0.33
N LEU A 367 14.24 8.31 1.23
CA LEU A 367 13.28 7.96 2.28
C LEU A 367 11.82 7.91 1.79
N ASP A 368 11.49 8.65 0.73
CA ASP A 368 10.17 8.65 0.11
C ASP A 368 9.84 7.26 -0.46
N GLY A 369 10.83 6.52 -0.97
CA GLY A 369 10.72 5.11 -1.36
C GLY A 369 10.50 4.10 -0.21
N ARG A 370 10.41 4.56 1.04
CA ARG A 370 10.13 3.72 2.23
C ARG A 370 8.70 3.87 2.75
N ARG A 371 7.94 4.83 2.24
CA ARG A 371 6.62 5.22 2.78
C ARG A 371 5.61 4.09 2.59
N ILE A 372 4.64 3.98 3.50
CA ILE A 372 3.52 3.03 3.42
C ILE A 372 2.19 3.78 3.60
N MET A 373 1.10 3.26 3.04
CA MET A 373 -0.26 3.76 3.33
C MET A 373 -0.87 2.92 4.46
N ARG A 374 -1.18 3.51 5.63
CA ARG A 374 -1.78 2.75 6.74
C ARG A 374 -3.31 2.86 6.72
N ARG A 375 -3.98 1.75 6.97
CA ARG A 375 -5.45 1.59 7.06
C ARG A 375 -5.83 0.83 8.33
N GLY A 376 -5.02 0.99 9.37
CA GLY A 376 -5.24 0.32 10.64
C GLY A 376 -6.52 0.77 11.33
N ILE A 377 -7.10 -0.13 12.12
CA ILE A 377 -8.29 0.15 12.93
C ILE A 377 -8.19 -0.56 14.29
N PRO A 378 -8.58 0.09 15.41
CA PRO A 378 -8.61 -0.58 16.70
C PRO A 378 -9.60 -1.75 16.74
N TYR A 379 -9.34 -2.73 17.57
CA TYR A 379 -10.30 -3.79 17.94
C TYR A 379 -10.39 -3.93 19.46
N GLY A 380 -11.51 -4.48 19.93
CA GLY A 380 -11.76 -4.62 21.36
C GLY A 380 -12.12 -3.29 22.05
N ARG A 381 -12.64 -3.40 23.28
CA ARG A 381 -13.10 -2.23 24.02
C ARG A 381 -11.94 -1.49 24.71
N PRO A 382 -12.04 -0.16 24.85
CA PRO A 382 -11.10 0.63 25.64
C PRO A 382 -10.90 0.04 27.04
N PHE A 383 -9.65 0.00 27.51
CA PHE A 383 -9.36 -0.36 28.89
C PHE A 383 -10.06 0.62 29.85
N ASP A 384 -10.80 0.07 30.80
CA ASP A 384 -11.47 0.79 31.87
C ASP A 384 -11.26 0.03 33.19
N PRO A 385 -10.44 0.54 34.12
CA PRO A 385 -10.16 -0.13 35.39
C PRO A 385 -11.39 -0.20 36.30
N ALA A 386 -12.41 0.64 36.08
CA ALA A 386 -13.68 0.61 36.80
C ALA A 386 -14.78 -0.13 36.01
N GLY A 387 -14.46 -0.64 34.82
CA GLY A 387 -15.40 -1.23 33.89
C GLY A 387 -15.85 -2.65 34.25
N SER A 388 -16.96 -3.08 33.66
CA SER A 388 -17.47 -4.45 33.76
C SER A 388 -16.64 -5.45 32.92
N ALA A 389 -17.06 -6.72 32.91
CA ALA A 389 -16.51 -7.76 32.04
C ALA A 389 -16.35 -7.27 30.59
N GLY A 390 -15.17 -7.50 29.99
CA GLY A 390 -14.82 -7.10 28.63
C GLY A 390 -14.00 -5.81 28.51
N ASN A 391 -13.81 -5.04 29.60
CA ASN A 391 -12.96 -3.83 29.61
C ASN A 391 -11.78 -3.92 30.60
N GLY A 392 -11.68 -5.00 31.39
CA GLY A 392 -10.61 -5.22 32.37
C GLY A 392 -9.24 -5.51 31.73
N PRO A 393 -8.17 -5.66 32.55
CA PRO A 393 -6.80 -5.80 32.06
C PRO A 393 -6.65 -6.88 30.98
N ASP A 394 -7.21 -8.07 31.23
CA ASP A 394 -7.04 -9.25 30.37
C ASP A 394 -7.95 -9.28 29.13
N ALA A 395 -8.83 -8.28 28.94
CA ALA A 395 -9.73 -8.29 27.79
C ALA A 395 -8.96 -8.01 26.49
N PRO A 396 -9.21 -8.77 25.40
CA PRO A 396 -8.48 -8.63 24.15
C PRO A 396 -8.76 -7.26 23.53
N ARG A 397 -7.69 -6.54 23.23
CA ARG A 397 -7.74 -5.25 22.56
C ARG A 397 -6.44 -4.99 21.82
N GLY A 398 -6.51 -4.13 20.82
CA GLY A 398 -5.31 -3.67 20.15
C GLY A 398 -5.62 -3.05 18.80
N LEU A 399 -4.69 -3.19 17.87
CA LEU A 399 -4.77 -2.63 16.54
C LEU A 399 -4.76 -3.74 15.48
N VAL A 400 -5.73 -3.69 14.57
CA VAL A 400 -5.65 -4.38 13.29
C VAL A 400 -4.82 -3.48 12.38
N PHE A 401 -3.52 -3.71 12.32
CA PHE A 401 -2.63 -2.97 11.45
C PHE A 401 -2.80 -3.46 10.01
N VAL A 402 -3.13 -2.54 9.11
CA VAL A 402 -3.19 -2.78 7.67
C VAL A 402 -2.32 -1.74 6.99
N CYS A 403 -1.46 -2.15 6.06
CA CYS A 403 -0.80 -1.20 5.17
C CYS A 403 -0.68 -1.69 3.73
N TYR A 404 -0.56 -0.72 2.82
CA TYR A 404 -0.42 -0.92 1.39
C TYR A 404 0.88 -0.33 0.85
N GLN A 405 1.54 -1.08 -0.03
CA GLN A 405 2.81 -0.73 -0.66
C GLN A 405 3.01 -1.50 -1.98
N SER A 406 3.89 -1.03 -2.85
CA SER A 406 4.26 -1.75 -4.07
C SER A 406 5.43 -2.73 -3.88
N ASP A 407 6.14 -2.64 -2.75
CA ASP A 407 7.31 -3.47 -2.45
C ASP A 407 7.39 -3.78 -0.94
N LEU A 408 7.13 -5.04 -0.56
CA LEU A 408 7.15 -5.49 0.84
C LEU A 408 8.53 -5.28 1.49
N VAL A 409 9.59 -5.66 0.77
CA VAL A 409 10.95 -5.70 1.30
C VAL A 409 11.49 -4.29 1.50
N ARG A 410 11.28 -3.40 0.53
CA ARG A 410 11.80 -2.02 0.60
C ARG A 410 11.04 -1.12 1.55
N GLN A 411 9.81 -1.47 1.93
CA GLN A 411 8.90 -0.59 2.67
C GLN A 411 8.54 -1.19 4.04
N PHE A 412 7.50 -2.03 4.13
CA PHE A 412 7.06 -2.56 5.43
C PHE A 412 8.15 -3.33 6.16
N GLU A 413 8.80 -4.29 5.50
CA GLU A 413 9.85 -5.09 6.15
C GLU A 413 11.05 -4.23 6.52
N PHE A 414 11.45 -3.30 5.65
CA PHE A 414 12.54 -2.37 5.94
C PHE A 414 12.27 -1.51 7.17
N ILE A 415 11.07 -0.92 7.28
CA ILE A 415 10.68 -0.13 8.44
C ILE A 415 10.72 -0.99 9.70
N GLN A 416 10.15 -2.20 9.66
CA GLN A 416 10.09 -3.06 10.83
C GLN A 416 11.48 -3.57 11.23
N LYS A 417 12.21 -4.17 10.30
CA LYS A 417 13.49 -4.84 10.56
C LYS A 417 14.63 -3.85 10.74
N ASP A 418 14.83 -2.97 9.76
CA ASP A 418 16.05 -2.16 9.66
C ASP A 418 15.94 -0.86 10.47
N TRP A 419 14.72 -0.44 10.86
CA TRP A 419 14.51 0.74 11.70
C TRP A 419 13.98 0.41 13.10
N ILE A 420 12.81 -0.22 13.20
CA ILE A 420 12.11 -0.47 14.48
C ILE A 420 12.88 -1.48 15.34
N GLU A 421 13.25 -2.63 14.76
CA GLU A 421 13.93 -3.73 15.48
C GLU A 421 15.46 -3.60 15.55
N GLU A 422 16.06 -2.66 14.81
CA GLU A 422 17.51 -2.43 14.79
C GLU A 422 17.92 -1.51 15.96
N PRO A 423 18.56 -2.03 17.03
CA PRO A 423 18.94 -1.23 18.20
C PRO A 423 20.00 -0.16 17.88
N ASN A 424 20.81 -0.37 16.84
CA ASN A 424 21.83 0.59 16.42
C ASN A 424 21.31 1.56 15.36
N PHE A 425 20.00 1.63 15.07
CA PHE A 425 19.46 2.56 14.09
C PHE A 425 18.93 3.85 14.74
N PRO A 426 19.33 5.05 14.27
CA PRO A 426 20.53 5.31 13.47
C PRO A 426 21.81 5.07 14.28
N ALA A 427 22.94 4.86 13.60
CA ALA A 427 24.18 4.46 14.25
C ALA A 427 24.79 5.62 15.06
N ARG A 428 25.07 5.34 16.33
CA ARG A 428 25.63 6.26 17.32
C ARG A 428 26.60 5.49 18.22
N ASP A 429 27.49 6.21 18.89
CA ASP A 429 28.43 5.63 19.87
C ASP A 429 27.69 4.93 21.01
N GLN A 430 26.59 5.55 21.46
CA GLN A 430 25.60 4.90 22.31
C GLN A 430 24.39 4.54 21.46
N PRO A 431 24.13 3.25 21.21
CA PRO A 431 22.98 2.81 20.44
C PRO A 431 21.67 3.42 20.96
N PRO A 432 20.83 4.01 20.10
CA PRO A 432 19.54 4.54 20.52
C PRO A 432 18.65 3.49 21.19
N GLY A 433 18.74 2.23 20.76
CA GLY A 433 17.85 1.14 21.13
C GLY A 433 16.76 0.92 20.08
N ARG A 434 15.97 -0.14 20.28
CA ARG A 434 14.79 -0.42 19.45
C ARG A 434 13.68 0.57 19.78
N ASP A 435 12.66 0.57 18.93
CA ASP A 435 11.38 1.22 19.22
C ASP A 435 10.74 0.61 20.49
N PRO A 436 10.52 1.39 21.57
CA PRO A 436 9.98 0.88 22.83
C PRO A 436 8.43 0.77 22.84
N LEU A 437 7.75 1.11 21.74
CA LEU A 437 6.30 0.99 21.61
C LEU A 437 5.93 -0.34 20.94
N VAL A 438 6.49 -0.61 19.76
CA VAL A 438 6.12 -1.78 18.93
C VAL A 438 7.26 -2.77 18.71
N GLY A 439 8.49 -2.40 19.08
CA GLY A 439 9.64 -3.29 18.96
C GLY A 439 9.69 -4.37 20.03
N THR A 440 10.62 -5.32 19.87
CA THR A 440 10.98 -6.25 20.95
C THR A 440 11.62 -5.52 22.14
N ALA A 441 11.65 -6.18 23.30
CA ALA A 441 12.24 -5.62 24.52
C ALA A 441 13.67 -5.10 24.27
N THR A 442 13.99 -3.94 24.84
CA THR A 442 15.22 -3.20 24.49
C THR A 442 15.70 -2.34 25.64
N ASP A 443 17.02 -2.15 25.70
CA ASP A 443 17.61 -1.00 26.38
C ASP A 443 17.68 0.17 25.40
N VAL A 444 17.24 1.36 25.84
CA VAL A 444 17.38 2.59 25.06
C VAL A 444 18.38 3.53 25.73
N SER A 445 19.10 4.31 24.92
CA SER A 445 19.96 5.37 25.42
C SER A 445 19.17 6.68 25.52
N PHE A 446 18.86 7.12 26.74
CA PHE A 446 18.05 8.31 26.99
C PHE A 446 18.75 9.23 27.99
N LYS A 447 19.07 10.47 27.57
CA LYS A 447 19.73 11.49 28.42
C LYS A 447 21.00 10.98 29.13
N GLY A 448 21.80 10.19 28.41
CA GLY A 448 23.06 9.63 28.90
C GLY A 448 22.91 8.53 29.97
N CYS A 449 21.77 7.84 30.01
CA CYS A 449 21.59 6.61 30.78
C CYS A 449 20.89 5.53 29.94
N LYS A 450 21.03 4.27 30.34
CA LYS A 450 20.30 3.15 29.75
C LYS A 450 18.99 2.94 30.50
N VAL A 451 17.89 2.81 29.76
CA VAL A 451 16.56 2.54 30.31
C VAL A 451 15.99 1.32 29.61
N HIS A 452 15.57 0.32 30.39
CA HIS A 452 15.01 -0.92 29.85
C HIS A 452 13.51 -0.79 29.59
N PHE A 453 13.03 -1.20 28.42
CA PHE A 453 11.61 -1.27 28.07
C PHE A 453 11.24 -2.68 27.62
N GLU A 454 10.22 -3.25 28.27
CA GLU A 454 9.57 -4.51 27.92
C GLU A 454 8.56 -4.31 26.78
N GLN A 455 8.24 -5.42 26.09
CA GLN A 455 7.30 -5.45 24.96
C GLN A 455 5.83 -5.54 25.44
N PHE A 456 5.00 -4.56 25.06
CA PHE A 456 3.56 -4.53 25.37
C PHE A 456 2.65 -4.56 24.14
N VAL A 457 3.24 -4.67 22.95
CA VAL A 457 2.54 -4.94 21.70
C VAL A 457 2.94 -6.33 21.22
N ARG A 458 1.96 -7.22 21.07
CA ARG A 458 2.20 -8.61 20.66
C ARG A 458 1.54 -8.90 19.32
N THR A 459 2.28 -9.51 18.40
CA THR A 459 1.71 -10.02 17.15
C THR A 459 0.96 -11.32 17.43
N GLU A 460 -0.35 -11.33 17.16
CA GLU A 460 -1.22 -12.50 17.33
C GLU A 460 -1.72 -13.05 15.98
N GLY A 461 -1.19 -12.55 14.87
CA GLY A 461 -1.49 -13.03 13.52
C GLY A 461 -1.01 -12.07 12.46
N ALA A 462 -0.50 -12.60 11.35
CA ALA A 462 -0.05 -11.80 10.23
C ALA A 462 -0.31 -12.47 8.87
N VAL A 463 -0.55 -11.64 7.84
CA VAL A 463 -0.75 -12.08 6.45
C VAL A 463 -0.07 -11.11 5.51
N TYR A 464 0.66 -11.65 4.53
CA TYR A 464 0.99 -10.95 3.30
C TYR A 464 0.00 -11.34 2.22
N ALA A 465 -0.70 -10.34 1.70
CA ALA A 465 -1.67 -10.50 0.62
C ALA A 465 -1.37 -9.50 -0.51
N PHE A 466 -2.01 -9.68 -1.65
CA PHE A 466 -1.96 -8.77 -2.77
C PHE A 466 -3.38 -8.35 -3.13
N ALA A 467 -3.66 -7.06 -3.16
CA ALA A 467 -4.92 -6.48 -3.60
C ALA A 467 -4.82 -6.18 -5.10
N PRO A 468 -5.34 -7.06 -5.98
CA PRO A 468 -5.22 -6.91 -7.43
C PRO A 468 -6.11 -5.79 -8.00
N SER A 469 -5.85 -5.42 -9.26
CA SER A 469 -6.74 -4.54 -10.02
C SER A 469 -8.07 -5.22 -10.35
N LEU A 470 -9.10 -4.44 -10.70
CA LEU A 470 -10.40 -4.97 -11.12
C LEU A 470 -10.32 -5.78 -12.43
N THR A 471 -9.38 -5.47 -13.32
CA THR A 471 -9.06 -6.29 -14.51
C THR A 471 -8.43 -7.61 -14.10
N THR A 472 -7.45 -7.59 -13.20
CA THR A 472 -6.80 -8.82 -12.71
C THR A 472 -7.79 -9.71 -11.98
N ILE A 473 -8.73 -9.14 -11.22
CA ILE A 473 -9.82 -9.89 -10.59
C ILE A 473 -10.68 -10.60 -11.65
N GLU A 474 -11.03 -9.92 -12.74
CA GLU A 474 -11.79 -10.55 -13.84
C GLU A 474 -11.04 -11.75 -14.42
N LEU A 475 -9.74 -11.59 -14.71
CA LEU A 475 -8.90 -12.67 -15.21
C LEU A 475 -8.85 -13.86 -14.24
N LEU A 476 -8.68 -13.58 -12.94
CA LEU A 476 -8.70 -14.61 -11.90
C LEU A 476 -10.01 -15.40 -11.89
N THR A 477 -11.16 -14.77 -12.18
CA THR A 477 -12.44 -15.49 -12.23
C THR A 477 -12.50 -16.52 -13.35
N ASP A 478 -11.73 -16.32 -14.42
CA ASP A 478 -11.63 -17.24 -15.55
C ASP A 478 -10.48 -18.25 -15.40
N GLY A 479 -9.82 -18.26 -14.23
CA GLY A 479 -8.64 -19.08 -13.99
C GLY A 479 -7.43 -18.64 -14.80
N LYS A 480 -7.40 -17.37 -15.22
CA LYS A 480 -6.32 -16.80 -16.01
C LYS A 480 -5.54 -15.83 -15.14
N LEU A 481 -4.23 -15.97 -15.13
CA LEU A 481 -3.30 -14.90 -14.74
C LEU A 481 -2.30 -14.70 -15.87
N ASP A 482 -2.81 -14.68 -17.09
CA ASP A 482 -2.01 -14.33 -18.26
C ASP A 482 -1.81 -12.81 -18.21
N GLY A 483 -0.69 -12.36 -17.62
CA GLY A 483 -0.10 -11.03 -17.79
C GLY A 483 -1.06 -9.85 -18.01
N GLY A 484 -2.07 -9.67 -17.16
CA GLY A 484 -3.09 -8.62 -17.28
C GLY A 484 -2.57 -7.21 -16.96
N GLY A 485 -1.81 -6.61 -17.88
CA GLY A 485 -1.38 -5.20 -17.86
C GLY A 485 -0.05 -4.93 -18.57
N GLY A 486 0.59 -5.96 -19.10
CA GLY A 486 1.90 -6.02 -19.76
C GLY A 486 2.27 -7.50 -19.95
N PRO A 487 2.98 -7.90 -21.00
CA PRO A 487 2.35 -8.80 -21.96
C PRO A 487 2.88 -10.22 -21.87
N ASP A 488 1.99 -11.16 -21.56
CA ASP A 488 2.22 -12.59 -21.70
C ASP A 488 1.11 -13.21 -22.57
N GLY A 489 1.05 -12.72 -23.81
CA GLY A 489 0.17 -13.14 -24.88
C GLY A 489 0.26 -12.18 -26.06
N ASP A 490 0.00 -12.68 -27.26
CA ASP A 490 -0.05 -11.86 -28.46
C ASP A 490 -0.97 -10.64 -28.26
N ARG A 491 -0.46 -9.43 -28.48
CA ARG A 491 -1.23 -8.19 -28.37
C ARG A 491 -1.99 -7.95 -29.66
N ILE A 492 -3.28 -8.26 -29.65
CA ILE A 492 -4.21 -8.06 -30.78
C ILE A 492 -4.76 -6.63 -30.77
N LEU A 493 -4.72 -5.97 -31.94
CA LEU A 493 -5.24 -4.65 -32.24
C LEU A 493 -6.26 -4.79 -33.37
N GLU A 494 -7.51 -4.40 -33.10
CA GLU A 494 -8.63 -4.45 -34.05
C GLU A 494 -8.84 -3.08 -34.70
N ALA A 495 -9.23 -3.08 -35.98
CA ALA A 495 -9.51 -1.84 -36.69
C ALA A 495 -10.89 -1.24 -36.31
N PRO A 496 -11.06 0.10 -36.33
CA PRO A 496 -10.02 1.09 -36.56
C PRO A 496 -9.16 1.31 -35.30
N PHE A 497 -7.84 1.29 -35.46
CA PHE A 497 -6.89 1.58 -34.39
C PHE A 497 -5.92 2.68 -34.82
N THR A 498 -5.59 3.62 -33.93
CA THR A 498 -4.66 4.72 -34.21
C THR A 498 -3.60 4.78 -33.13
N LEU A 499 -2.34 4.96 -33.56
CA LEU A 499 -1.18 5.12 -32.70
C LEU A 499 -0.47 6.44 -33.04
N ARG A 500 -0.43 7.36 -32.08
CA ARG A 500 0.28 8.65 -32.15
C ARG A 500 1.54 8.62 -31.27
N PRO A 501 2.50 9.53 -31.50
CA PRO A 501 3.68 9.63 -30.64
C PRO A 501 3.39 9.78 -29.14
N ALA A 502 2.31 10.49 -28.78
CA ALA A 502 1.91 10.69 -27.39
C ALA A 502 1.24 9.47 -26.73
N ASP A 503 0.84 8.45 -27.51
CA ASP A 503 0.06 7.32 -27.00
C ASP A 503 0.95 6.24 -26.35
N GLY A 504 2.27 6.34 -26.48
CA GLY A 504 3.25 5.40 -25.93
C GLY A 504 3.34 4.07 -26.69
N PRO A 505 4.22 3.16 -26.25
CA PRO A 505 4.41 1.85 -26.90
C PRO A 505 3.21 0.92 -26.68
N VAL A 506 2.89 0.13 -27.70
CA VAL A 506 1.90 -0.96 -27.61
C VAL A 506 2.55 -2.26 -28.04
N GLY A 507 2.51 -3.31 -27.22
CA GLY A 507 3.08 -4.58 -27.63
C GLY A 507 3.18 -5.64 -26.56
N THR A 508 4.13 -6.55 -26.77
CA THR A 508 4.46 -7.67 -25.91
C THR A 508 5.66 -7.41 -24.97
N ALA A 509 5.98 -8.36 -24.07
CA ALA A 509 7.21 -8.28 -23.27
C ALA A 509 8.46 -8.28 -24.17
N LYS A 510 8.37 -8.93 -25.34
CA LYS A 510 9.45 -9.05 -26.34
C LYS A 510 9.45 -7.97 -27.41
N ALA A 511 8.33 -7.34 -27.72
CA ALA A 511 8.28 -6.33 -28.77
C ALA A 511 7.30 -5.20 -28.46
N ARG A 512 7.67 -3.96 -28.79
CA ARG A 512 6.83 -2.78 -28.64
C ARG A 512 6.71 -2.06 -29.97
N LEU A 513 5.49 -1.90 -30.48
CA LEU A 513 5.17 -1.07 -31.63
C LEU A 513 5.01 0.39 -31.17
N VAL A 514 5.76 1.31 -31.78
CA VAL A 514 5.85 2.71 -31.35
C VAL A 514 5.80 3.65 -32.55
N MET A 515 4.95 4.66 -32.51
CA MET A 515 5.04 5.80 -33.43
C MET A 515 5.98 6.84 -32.81
N ARG A 516 7.10 7.18 -33.46
CA ARG A 516 8.06 8.19 -32.95
C ARG A 516 7.67 9.61 -33.39
N GLU A 517 8.09 10.62 -32.63
CA GLU A 517 7.86 12.04 -32.95
C GLU A 517 8.43 12.47 -34.30
N VAL A 518 9.51 11.82 -34.75
CA VAL A 518 10.12 12.04 -36.08
C VAL A 518 9.29 11.49 -37.24
N GLY A 519 8.11 10.93 -36.97
CA GLY A 519 7.19 10.42 -37.98
C GLY A 519 7.47 8.99 -38.45
N ASN A 520 8.15 8.19 -37.62
CA ASN A 520 8.55 6.82 -37.95
C ASN A 520 7.83 5.80 -37.07
N LEU A 521 7.23 4.78 -37.66
CA LEU A 521 6.67 3.64 -36.94
C LEU A 521 7.76 2.58 -36.77
N VAL A 522 8.02 2.15 -35.54
CA VAL A 522 9.13 1.23 -35.22
C VAL A 522 8.67 0.08 -34.34
N VAL A 523 9.40 -1.03 -34.39
CA VAL A 523 9.34 -2.12 -33.41
C VAL A 523 10.61 -2.10 -32.58
N LEU A 524 10.46 -2.04 -31.26
CA LEU A 524 11.56 -2.12 -30.28
C LEU A 524 11.51 -3.47 -29.57
N ASP A 525 12.65 -4.06 -29.23
CA ASP A 525 12.72 -5.27 -28.39
C ASP A 525 12.64 -4.96 -26.88
N GLU A 526 12.84 -5.98 -26.04
CA GLU A 526 12.78 -5.83 -24.58
C GLU A 526 13.86 -4.88 -24.03
N ARG A 527 14.94 -4.63 -24.79
CA ARG A 527 16.09 -3.79 -24.42
C ARG A 527 16.03 -2.40 -25.02
N ASP A 528 14.90 -2.03 -25.63
CA ASP A 528 14.72 -0.80 -26.40
C ASP A 528 15.58 -0.71 -27.67
N GLU A 529 16.12 -1.82 -28.17
CA GLU A 529 16.81 -1.85 -29.46
C GLU A 529 15.79 -1.89 -30.60
N GLN A 530 16.00 -1.07 -31.63
CA GLN A 530 15.12 -1.04 -32.80
C GLN A 530 15.36 -2.27 -33.67
N ARG A 531 14.31 -3.07 -33.87
CA ARG A 531 14.34 -4.28 -34.70
C ARG A 531 13.76 -4.07 -36.10
N TRP A 532 12.82 -3.13 -36.24
CA TRP A 532 12.18 -2.79 -37.51
C TRP A 532 11.72 -1.33 -37.55
N GLU A 533 11.62 -0.74 -38.74
CA GLU A 533 11.06 0.59 -38.98
C GLU A 533 10.32 0.73 -40.32
N SER A 534 9.37 1.67 -40.39
CA SER A 534 8.64 2.01 -41.62
C SER A 534 9.44 2.86 -42.61
N GLY A 535 10.57 3.43 -42.21
CA GLY A 535 11.41 4.29 -43.04
C GLY A 535 10.78 5.66 -43.34
N THR A 536 9.85 6.11 -42.49
CA THR A 536 9.09 7.36 -42.70
C THR A 536 9.62 8.54 -41.89
N ALA A 537 10.77 8.39 -41.23
CA ALA A 537 11.40 9.48 -40.49
C ALA A 537 11.60 10.71 -41.37
N GLY A 538 11.12 11.87 -40.93
CA GLY A 538 11.24 13.14 -41.67
C GLY A 538 10.33 13.29 -42.89
N THR A 539 9.45 12.31 -43.17
CA THR A 539 8.50 12.38 -44.31
C THR A 539 7.21 13.13 -44.00
N GLY A 540 7.06 13.63 -42.76
CA GLY A 540 5.85 14.33 -42.31
C GLY A 540 4.76 13.41 -41.74
N GLY A 541 5.04 12.13 -41.51
CA GLY A 541 4.14 11.21 -40.81
C GLY A 541 3.86 11.65 -39.37
N VAL A 542 2.60 11.59 -38.92
CA VAL A 542 2.19 12.03 -37.57
C VAL A 542 1.45 10.96 -36.77
N ARG A 543 0.94 9.91 -37.43
CA ARG A 543 0.25 8.80 -36.79
C ARG A 543 0.26 7.54 -37.65
N ALA A 544 0.21 6.38 -37.02
CA ALA A 544 -0.10 5.12 -37.67
C ALA A 544 -1.58 4.76 -37.44
N VAL A 545 -2.25 4.24 -38.47
CA VAL A 545 -3.67 3.85 -38.43
C VAL A 545 -3.82 2.45 -39.02
N PHE A 546 -4.40 1.53 -38.25
CA PHE A 546 -4.86 0.24 -38.75
C PHE A 546 -6.34 0.38 -39.14
N GLN A 547 -6.61 0.24 -40.43
CA GLN A 547 -7.88 0.59 -41.07
C GLN A 547 -8.82 -0.63 -41.18
N GLU A 548 -10.13 -0.39 -41.30
CA GLU A 548 -11.14 -1.46 -41.36
C GLU A 548 -11.01 -2.36 -42.60
N ASP A 549 -10.35 -1.88 -43.65
CA ASP A 549 -10.02 -2.63 -44.86
C ASP A 549 -8.80 -3.57 -44.70
N GLY A 550 -8.20 -3.57 -43.51
CA GLY A 550 -7.06 -4.40 -43.13
C GLY A 550 -5.70 -3.76 -43.33
N ASP A 551 -5.58 -2.53 -43.85
CA ASP A 551 -4.28 -1.89 -44.10
C ASP A 551 -3.75 -1.12 -42.87
N LEU A 552 -2.46 -1.32 -42.55
CA LEU A 552 -1.72 -0.47 -41.63
C LEU A 552 -1.03 0.66 -42.40
N VAL A 553 -1.34 1.90 -42.05
CA VAL A 553 -0.92 3.10 -42.80
C VAL A 553 -0.28 4.12 -41.88
N VAL A 554 0.85 4.70 -42.27
CA VAL A 554 1.36 5.93 -41.63
C VAL A 554 0.85 7.13 -42.41
N LEU A 555 0.16 8.04 -41.72
CA LEU A 555 -0.49 9.20 -42.30
C LEU A 555 0.23 10.49 -41.90
N GLY A 556 0.33 11.42 -42.84
CA GLY A 556 0.72 12.80 -42.60
C GLY A 556 -0.40 13.64 -41.96
N ALA A 557 -0.10 14.90 -41.65
CA ALA A 557 -1.07 15.82 -41.05
C ALA A 557 -2.22 16.21 -42.01
N ASP A 558 -2.01 16.06 -43.32
CA ASP A 558 -3.01 16.26 -44.38
C ASP A 558 -3.79 14.99 -44.73
N ASP A 559 -3.69 13.96 -43.88
CA ASP A 559 -4.29 12.64 -44.05
C ASP A 559 -3.82 11.87 -45.29
N ARG A 560 -2.72 12.30 -45.93
CA ARG A 560 -2.10 11.53 -47.00
C ARG A 560 -1.20 10.41 -46.44
N PRO A 561 -1.25 9.22 -47.04
CA PRO A 561 -0.38 8.11 -46.64
C PRO A 561 1.06 8.36 -47.07
N VAL A 562 1.99 8.29 -46.12
CA VAL A 562 3.44 8.31 -46.36
C VAL A 562 4.04 6.90 -46.40
N TRP A 563 3.34 5.91 -45.84
CA TRP A 563 3.68 4.49 -45.92
C TRP A 563 2.45 3.60 -45.74
N LYS A 564 2.47 2.39 -46.33
CA LYS A 564 1.40 1.39 -46.24
C LYS A 564 1.96 -0.03 -46.13
N SER A 565 1.28 -0.88 -45.37
CA SER A 565 1.56 -2.32 -45.31
C SER A 565 1.14 -3.07 -46.59
N ARG A 566 0.27 -2.46 -47.41
CA ARG A 566 -0.27 -2.99 -48.67
C ARG A 566 -1.14 -4.23 -48.46
N THR A 567 -1.92 -4.22 -47.38
CA THR A 567 -2.83 -5.32 -47.02
C THR A 567 -4.31 -4.98 -47.17
N THR A 568 -4.62 -3.87 -47.86
CA THR A 568 -5.99 -3.49 -48.25
C THR A 568 -6.74 -4.64 -48.90
N GLY A 569 -8.02 -4.80 -48.54
CA GLY A 569 -8.89 -5.88 -49.04
C GLY A 569 -8.98 -7.08 -48.09
N ASN A 570 -8.49 -6.95 -46.86
CA ASN A 570 -8.59 -7.94 -45.79
C ASN A 570 -9.45 -7.40 -44.64
N PRO A 571 -10.78 -7.22 -44.84
CA PRO A 571 -11.65 -6.76 -43.77
C PRO A 571 -11.63 -7.73 -42.59
N HIS A 572 -11.78 -7.20 -41.38
CA HIS A 572 -11.66 -7.95 -40.12
C HIS A 572 -10.28 -8.58 -39.86
N ALA A 573 -9.24 -8.14 -40.59
CA ALA A 573 -7.87 -8.48 -40.22
C ALA A 573 -7.51 -7.94 -38.84
N LYS A 574 -6.55 -8.59 -38.20
CA LYS A 574 -6.02 -8.24 -36.88
C LYS A 574 -4.55 -7.88 -37.00
N LEU A 575 -4.15 -6.74 -36.45
CA LEU A 575 -2.75 -6.40 -36.23
C LEU A 575 -2.33 -6.98 -34.89
N ILE A 576 -1.24 -7.74 -34.86
CA ILE A 576 -0.86 -8.54 -33.70
C ILE A 576 0.63 -8.34 -33.41
N VAL A 577 0.97 -7.89 -32.20
CA VAL A 577 2.36 -7.96 -31.69
C VAL A 577 2.51 -9.31 -31.00
N LEU A 578 3.34 -10.19 -31.55
CA LEU A 578 3.51 -11.55 -31.10
C LEU A 578 4.47 -11.64 -29.92
N MET A 579 4.33 -12.71 -29.14
CA MET A 579 5.22 -13.00 -28.01
C MET A 579 6.63 -13.45 -28.42
N ASP A 580 6.84 -13.78 -29.68
CA ASP A 580 8.15 -14.08 -30.24
C ASP A 580 8.92 -12.82 -30.66
N GLY A 581 8.34 -11.62 -30.50
CA GLY A 581 8.97 -10.36 -30.89
C GLY A 581 8.65 -9.88 -32.31
N ASN A 582 7.80 -10.61 -33.05
CA ASN A 582 7.35 -10.23 -34.39
C ASN A 582 6.05 -9.40 -34.34
N VAL A 583 5.77 -8.61 -35.37
CA VAL A 583 4.48 -7.93 -35.55
C VAL A 583 3.88 -8.40 -36.86
N VAL A 584 2.62 -8.85 -36.84
CA VAL A 584 1.94 -9.46 -37.99
C VAL A 584 0.57 -8.85 -38.24
N ILE A 585 0.12 -8.84 -39.49
CA ILE A 585 -1.28 -8.64 -39.84
C ILE A 585 -1.83 -10.00 -40.27
N ARG A 586 -2.88 -10.47 -39.59
CA ARG A 586 -3.53 -11.75 -39.84
C ARG A 586 -4.94 -11.51 -40.39
N ALA A 587 -5.22 -12.02 -41.58
CA ALA A 587 -6.55 -11.97 -42.19
C ALA A 587 -7.57 -12.78 -41.37
N ALA A 588 -8.87 -12.53 -41.57
CA ALA A 588 -9.95 -13.21 -40.85
C ALA A 588 -9.91 -14.75 -40.98
N GLY A 589 -9.42 -15.27 -42.11
CA GLY A 589 -9.21 -16.70 -42.34
C GLY A 589 -7.98 -17.31 -41.66
N GLY A 590 -7.22 -16.53 -40.88
CA GLY A 590 -6.05 -16.98 -40.12
C GLY A 590 -4.70 -16.84 -40.84
N THR A 591 -4.70 -16.53 -42.13
CA THR A 591 -3.47 -16.33 -42.91
C THR A 591 -2.76 -15.04 -42.52
N VAL A 592 -1.43 -15.09 -42.30
CA VAL A 592 -0.59 -13.89 -42.14
C VAL A 592 -0.36 -13.26 -43.50
N VAL A 593 -0.75 -11.99 -43.66
CA VAL A 593 -0.67 -11.24 -44.94
C VAL A 593 0.44 -10.19 -44.94
N TRP A 594 1.01 -9.88 -43.77
CA TRP A 594 2.17 -8.99 -43.61
C TRP A 594 2.86 -9.25 -42.26
N GLN A 595 4.17 -9.03 -42.18
CA GLN A 595 4.95 -9.15 -40.95
C GLN A 595 6.22 -8.30 -40.94
N THR A 596 6.81 -8.06 -39.76
CA THR A 596 8.07 -7.30 -39.58
C THR A 596 9.35 -8.15 -39.62
N ASP A 597 9.22 -9.48 -39.55
CA ASP A 597 10.34 -10.44 -39.51
C ASP A 597 11.31 -10.20 -38.33
N THR A 598 10.78 -9.80 -37.17
CA THR A 598 11.56 -9.44 -35.97
C THR A 598 11.59 -10.50 -34.86
N ALA A 599 11.15 -11.73 -35.15
CA ALA A 599 11.11 -12.81 -34.15
C ALA A 599 12.51 -13.09 -33.55
N HIS A 600 12.61 -13.24 -32.23
CA HIS A 600 13.86 -13.47 -31.49
C HIS A 600 13.70 -14.19 -30.14
#